data_AF-A0A657B904-F1
#
_entry.id   AF-A0A657B904-F1
#
_cell.length_a   1.000
_cell.length_b   1.000
_cell.length_c   1.000
_cell.angle_alpha   90.00
_cell.angle_beta   90.00
_cell.angle_gamma   90.00
#
_symmetry.space_group_name_H-M   'P 1'
#
loop_
_entity.id
_entity.type
_entity.pdbx_description
1 polymer ?
#
loop_
_entity_poly.entity_id
_entity_poly.type
_entity_poly.pdbx_seq_one_letter_code
_entity_poly.pdbx_strand_id
1 'polypeptide(L)'
;MSQKNKKTGFITRLLLGSALAFGTAQAMADNCYIMVHGHGTNGTIKSGTNQPALDYWSSYNFSEYAGNSAITELISGSSDNYAVVGYNSTDEAGYPWWRDETAGEIARQIISIRQGYGDGYIHPEANTQCAANDTFWVVSHSQGATEMMYIAGNALPGSPNYNTAYTASSGVSVDFNAAISGIAGIFTLGGAITGTEGADRVCNGNWLDSLINAAFLGQDCNQSVAWLQTFDSYAVKNYIGSNLAAPVYVMGGYKGFPGFEGASSALIEGEDDGYINLASQ
;
A
#
# COMPACT_ATOMS: atom_id res chain seq x y z
N MET A 1 3.52 41.05 5.24
CA MET A 1 4.11 39.78 5.71
C MET A 1 3.17 39.21 6.77
N SER A 2 2.27 38.31 6.36
CA SER A 2 1.38 37.63 7.29
C SER A 2 2.07 36.33 7.73
N GLN A 3 2.43 36.23 9.00
CA GLN A 3 2.89 34.98 9.59
C GLN A 3 1.72 34.00 9.57
N LYS A 4 1.74 33.03 8.64
CA LYS A 4 0.83 31.88 8.70
C LYS A 4 1.24 31.04 9.91
N ASN A 5 0.42 31.08 10.95
CA ASN A 5 0.49 30.15 12.08
C ASN A 5 0.46 28.72 11.53
N LYS A 6 1.56 27.97 11.68
CA LYS A 6 1.57 26.51 11.54
C LYS A 6 0.63 25.96 12.62
N LYS A 7 -0.60 25.61 12.22
CA LYS A 7 -1.49 24.85 13.09
C LYS A 7 -1.01 23.41 13.04
N THR A 8 -0.48 22.93 14.16
CA THR A 8 -0.28 21.50 14.41
C THR A 8 -1.62 20.79 14.20
N GLY A 9 -1.70 19.98 13.15
CA GLY A 9 -2.90 19.22 12.81
C GLY A 9 -3.32 18.33 13.97
N PHE A 10 -4.60 18.36 14.30
CA PHE A 10 -5.18 17.74 15.51
C PHE A 10 -5.32 16.19 15.41
N ILE A 11 -4.63 15.54 14.46
CA ILE A 11 -4.64 14.08 14.27
C ILE A 11 -3.49 13.38 15.06
N THR A 12 -2.77 14.12 15.92
CA THR A 12 -1.58 13.62 16.65
C THR A 12 -1.87 12.68 17.85
N ARG A 13 -2.99 11.96 17.95
CA ARG A 13 -3.24 11.11 19.15
C ARG A 13 -3.88 9.74 18.93
N LEU A 14 -3.92 9.23 17.71
CA LEU A 14 -4.47 7.89 17.45
C LEU A 14 -3.49 6.95 16.74
N LEU A 15 -2.22 6.92 17.15
CA LEU A 15 -1.29 5.87 16.72
C LEU A 15 -0.46 5.34 17.90
N LEU A 16 -0.62 4.03 18.11
CA LEU A 16 0.33 3.06 18.66
C LEU A 16 0.83 3.28 20.10
N GLY A 17 -0.10 3.14 21.05
CA GLY A 17 0.23 2.75 22.42
C GLY A 17 0.21 1.23 22.58
N SER A 18 1.28 0.53 22.17
CA SER A 18 1.49 -0.88 22.54
C SER A 18 2.79 -1.00 23.31
N ALA A 19 2.68 -0.93 24.63
CA ALA A 19 3.76 -1.20 25.56
C ALA A 19 4.07 -2.70 25.61
N LEU A 20 5.32 -3.07 25.36
CA LEU A 20 5.97 -4.25 25.95
C LEU A 20 7.35 -3.83 26.44
N ALA A 21 7.38 -3.27 27.65
CA ALA A 21 8.61 -3.00 28.36
C ALA A 21 9.09 -4.28 29.07
N PHE A 22 10.12 -4.93 28.51
CA PHE A 22 11.07 -5.74 29.28
C PHE A 22 12.47 -5.50 28.72
N GLY A 23 13.42 -5.23 29.63
CA GLY A 23 14.70 -4.60 29.34
C GLY A 23 15.66 -5.42 28.46
N THR A 24 16.44 -4.73 27.65
CA THR A 24 17.81 -4.28 27.95
C THR A 24 18.07 -3.03 27.10
N ALA A 25 19.01 -2.17 27.47
CA ALA A 25 19.43 -1.04 26.64
C ALA A 25 20.20 -1.56 25.41
N GLN A 26 19.51 -2.21 24.49
CA GLN A 26 19.94 -2.36 23.11
C GLN A 26 19.71 -1.00 22.46
N ALA A 27 20.66 -0.51 21.66
CA ALA A 27 20.37 0.58 20.73
C ALA A 27 19.11 0.16 19.96
N MET A 28 18.01 0.86 20.17
CA MET A 28 16.76 0.57 19.49
C MET A 28 17.04 0.79 18.02
N ALA A 29 16.86 -0.24 17.19
CA ALA A 29 16.89 -0.07 15.75
C ALA A 29 15.83 0.98 15.37
N ASP A 30 16.20 1.93 14.51
CA ASP A 30 15.23 2.87 13.96
C ASP A 30 14.16 2.09 13.18
N ASN A 31 12.93 2.60 13.11
CA ASN A 31 11.94 1.98 12.25
C ASN A 31 12.21 2.38 10.80
N CYS A 32 11.98 1.47 9.87
CA CYS A 32 11.91 1.78 8.44
C CYS A 32 10.51 1.45 7.93
N TYR A 33 9.80 2.45 7.40
CA TYR A 33 8.49 2.26 6.77
C TYR A 33 8.64 2.13 5.25
N ILE A 34 8.35 0.92 4.74
CA ILE A 34 8.35 0.64 3.30
C ILE A 34 6.96 0.94 2.73
N MET A 35 6.89 1.93 1.86
CA MET A 35 5.67 2.50 1.31
C MET A 35 5.38 1.88 -0.08
N VAL A 36 4.26 1.19 -0.24
CA VAL A 36 3.86 0.50 -1.49
C VAL A 36 2.61 1.16 -2.07
N HIS A 37 2.80 1.96 -3.13
CA HIS A 37 1.71 2.74 -3.74
C HIS A 37 0.61 1.87 -4.35
N GLY A 38 -0.55 2.47 -4.61
CA GLY A 38 -1.68 1.83 -5.26
C GLY A 38 -1.74 2.07 -6.76
N HIS A 39 -2.93 1.81 -7.31
CA HIS A 39 -3.25 1.90 -8.73
C HIS A 39 -3.01 3.30 -9.34
N GLY A 40 -2.75 3.36 -10.65
CA GLY A 40 -2.66 4.61 -11.42
C GLY A 40 -1.28 5.27 -11.41
N THR A 41 -0.26 4.62 -10.83
CA THR A 41 1.08 5.19 -10.65
C THR A 41 2.13 4.40 -11.41
N ASN A 42 2.94 5.09 -12.22
CA ASN A 42 4.15 4.51 -12.81
C ASN A 42 5.35 4.77 -11.88
N GLY A 43 5.51 3.89 -10.90
CA GLY A 43 6.58 3.96 -9.91
C GLY A 43 7.97 3.62 -10.45
N THR A 44 8.09 3.11 -11.69
CA THR A 44 9.41 2.77 -12.27
C THR A 44 10.28 4.00 -12.57
N ILE A 45 9.68 5.20 -12.54
CA ILE A 45 10.35 6.46 -12.83
C ILE A 45 10.98 7.03 -11.54
N LYS A 46 12.32 7.17 -11.55
CA LYS A 46 13.14 7.69 -10.43
C LYS A 46 14.14 8.74 -10.93
N SER A 47 13.64 9.84 -11.52
CA SER A 47 14.50 10.78 -12.26
C SER A 47 14.38 12.22 -11.74
N GLY A 48 15.35 12.66 -10.94
CA GLY A 48 15.39 14.03 -10.43
C GLY A 48 14.15 14.35 -9.61
N THR A 49 13.39 15.37 -9.99
CA THR A 49 12.12 15.74 -9.35
C THR A 49 10.90 14.97 -9.86
N ASN A 50 11.07 14.09 -10.86
CA ASN A 50 9.99 13.24 -11.36
C ASN A 50 10.10 11.87 -10.70
N GLN A 51 9.34 11.67 -9.62
CA GLN A 51 9.38 10.46 -8.80
C GLN A 51 7.94 10.05 -8.41
N PRO A 52 7.12 9.57 -9.35
CA PRO A 52 5.66 9.44 -9.15
C PRO A 52 5.25 8.60 -7.93
N ALA A 53 5.97 7.52 -7.63
CA ALA A 53 5.70 6.71 -6.44
C ALA A 53 5.98 7.46 -5.12
N LEU A 54 6.99 8.32 -5.08
CA LEU A 54 7.27 9.18 -3.92
C LEU A 54 6.25 10.32 -3.83
N ASP A 55 5.90 10.90 -4.98
CA ASP A 55 4.88 11.96 -5.10
C ASP A 55 3.50 11.47 -4.65
N TYR A 56 3.19 10.20 -4.89
CA TYR A 56 1.97 9.51 -4.43
C TYR A 56 1.75 9.64 -2.91
N TRP A 57 2.83 9.52 -2.13
CA TRP A 57 2.79 9.54 -0.68
C TRP A 57 3.03 10.92 -0.06
N SER A 58 3.44 11.89 -0.88
CA SER A 58 3.77 13.25 -0.42
C SER A 58 2.77 14.30 -0.88
N SER A 59 1.76 13.92 -1.66
CA SER A 59 0.68 14.79 -2.10
C SER A 59 -0.60 14.57 -1.28
N TYR A 60 -1.28 15.68 -0.95
CA TYR A 60 -2.59 15.65 -0.31
C TYR A 60 -3.64 16.28 -1.23
N ASN A 61 -4.79 15.62 -1.36
CA ASN A 61 -5.94 16.11 -2.12
C ASN A 61 -6.75 17.19 -1.36
N PHE A 62 -6.55 17.31 -0.04
CA PHE A 62 -7.25 18.30 0.78
C PHE A 62 -6.43 19.57 0.92
N SER A 63 -7.05 20.69 0.53
CA SER A 63 -6.42 22.02 0.62
C SER A 63 -6.00 22.41 2.04
N GLU A 64 -6.63 21.82 3.06
CA GLU A 64 -6.28 22.01 4.48
C GLU A 64 -4.91 21.42 4.86
N TYR A 65 -4.46 20.39 4.12
CA TYR A 65 -3.15 19.74 4.27
C TYR A 65 -2.18 20.12 3.15
N ALA A 66 -2.51 21.14 2.35
CA ALA A 66 -1.65 21.60 1.27
C ALA A 66 -0.26 22.01 1.79
N GLY A 67 0.77 21.34 1.27
CA GLY A 67 2.17 21.55 1.67
C GLY A 67 2.66 20.67 2.83
N ASN A 68 1.83 19.75 3.33
CA ASN A 68 2.27 18.63 4.16
C ASN A 68 2.57 17.40 3.27
N SER A 69 3.18 16.38 3.86
CA SER A 69 3.39 15.06 3.24
C SER A 69 3.08 13.96 4.27
N ALA A 70 2.44 12.87 3.86
CA ALA A 70 2.14 11.75 4.77
C ALA A 70 3.44 11.12 5.30
N ILE A 71 4.48 11.07 4.47
CA ILE A 71 5.83 10.63 4.88
C ILE A 71 6.41 11.56 5.94
N THR A 72 6.37 12.87 5.70
CA THR A 72 6.92 13.85 6.67
C THR A 72 6.18 13.79 8.01
N GLU A 73 4.87 13.54 7.98
CA GLU A 73 4.06 13.34 9.19
C GLU A 73 4.40 12.01 9.90
N LEU A 74 4.57 10.92 9.14
CA LEU A 74 4.90 9.59 9.65
C LEU A 74 6.20 9.58 10.46
N ILE A 75 7.24 10.24 9.95
CA ILE A 75 8.57 10.25 10.57
C ILE A 75 8.82 11.49 11.46
N SER A 76 7.83 12.38 11.60
CA SER A 76 8.01 13.65 12.29
C SER A 76 8.42 13.48 13.75
N GLY A 77 9.55 14.08 14.14
CA GLY A 77 10.02 14.05 15.53
C GLY A 77 10.61 12.71 15.97
N SER A 78 10.91 11.81 15.01
CA SER A 78 11.57 10.53 15.22
C SER A 78 12.91 10.46 14.48
N SER A 79 13.67 9.40 14.69
CA SER A 79 14.80 8.98 13.85
C SER A 79 14.39 7.92 12.82
N ASP A 80 13.08 7.74 12.59
CA ASP A 80 12.57 6.72 11.69
C ASP A 80 12.91 7.04 10.22
N ASN A 81 13.16 5.99 9.47
CA ASN A 81 13.47 5.96 8.06
C ASN A 81 12.24 5.55 7.25
N TYR A 82 12.31 5.74 5.93
CA TYR A 82 11.32 5.22 5.01
C TYR A 82 11.97 4.76 3.72
N ALA A 83 11.22 3.99 2.95
CA ALA A 83 11.58 3.59 1.60
C ALA A 83 10.32 3.54 0.74
N VAL A 84 10.44 3.78 -0.56
CA VAL A 84 9.35 3.74 -1.52
C VAL A 84 9.56 2.58 -2.48
N VAL A 85 8.54 1.73 -2.62
CA VAL A 85 8.51 0.71 -3.66
C VAL A 85 7.78 1.28 -4.87
N GLY A 86 8.45 1.26 -6.03
CA GLY A 86 7.92 1.80 -7.27
C GLY A 86 7.78 0.75 -8.36
N TYR A 87 6.56 0.38 -8.70
CA TYR A 87 6.23 -0.55 -9.78
C TYR A 87 5.24 0.11 -10.76
N ASN A 88 5.02 -0.48 -11.93
CA ASN A 88 4.08 0.10 -12.90
C ASN A 88 2.67 -0.44 -12.67
N SER A 89 1.81 0.41 -12.12
CA SER A 89 0.41 0.12 -11.78
C SER A 89 -0.59 0.93 -12.61
N THR A 90 -0.15 1.56 -13.72
CA THR A 90 -1.04 2.36 -14.55
C THR A 90 -2.00 1.51 -15.37
N ASP A 91 -3.05 2.15 -15.88
CA ASP A 91 -4.03 1.52 -16.77
C ASP A 91 -3.41 0.93 -18.03
N GLU A 92 -2.42 1.64 -18.61
CA GLU A 92 -1.73 1.19 -19.80
C GLU A 92 -0.89 -0.06 -19.54
N ALA A 93 -0.40 -0.24 -18.31
CA ALA A 93 0.33 -1.42 -17.91
C ALA A 93 -0.61 -2.62 -17.73
N GLY A 94 -1.78 -2.40 -17.11
CA GLY A 94 -2.86 -3.38 -17.01
C GLY A 94 -2.50 -4.66 -16.24
N TYR A 95 -1.43 -4.64 -15.47
CA TYR A 95 -0.90 -5.83 -14.82
C TYR A 95 -1.75 -6.26 -13.61
N PRO A 96 -2.13 -7.54 -13.50
CA PRO A 96 -2.72 -8.06 -12.27
C PRO A 96 -1.76 -8.02 -11.08
N TRP A 97 -2.32 -8.09 -9.87
CA TRP A 97 -1.57 -8.03 -8.61
C TRP A 97 -0.59 -9.21 -8.42
N TRP A 98 -0.70 -10.32 -9.16
CA TRP A 98 0.22 -11.48 -9.06
C TRP A 98 1.38 -11.48 -10.07
N ARG A 99 1.48 -10.44 -10.90
CA ARG A 99 2.48 -10.38 -11.97
C ARG A 99 3.91 -10.26 -11.44
N ASP A 100 4.85 -10.77 -12.22
CA ASP A 100 6.27 -10.55 -11.92
C ASP A 100 6.66 -9.07 -12.03
N GLU A 101 6.00 -8.33 -12.91
CA GLU A 101 6.15 -6.88 -13.06
C GLU A 101 5.52 -6.05 -11.92
N THR A 102 4.69 -6.69 -11.06
CA THR A 102 4.05 -6.07 -9.90
C THR A 102 4.57 -6.72 -8.61
N ALA A 103 3.92 -7.78 -8.11
CA ALA A 103 4.32 -8.49 -6.90
C ALA A 103 5.78 -8.97 -6.93
N GLY A 104 6.25 -9.42 -8.09
CA GLY A 104 7.65 -9.83 -8.26
C GLY A 104 8.63 -8.67 -8.05
N GLU A 105 8.35 -7.53 -8.68
CA GLU A 105 9.14 -6.31 -8.57
C GLU A 105 9.10 -5.72 -7.15
N ILE A 106 7.92 -5.68 -6.53
CA ILE A 106 7.75 -5.26 -5.13
C ILE A 106 8.65 -6.09 -4.21
N ALA A 107 8.61 -7.42 -4.35
CA ALA A 107 9.41 -8.31 -3.52
C ALA A 107 10.92 -8.06 -3.68
N ARG A 108 11.41 -7.89 -4.92
CA ARG A 108 12.82 -7.59 -5.19
C ARG A 108 13.25 -6.26 -4.57
N GLN A 109 12.41 -5.23 -4.66
CA GLN A 109 12.72 -3.93 -4.04
C GLN A 109 12.74 -4.01 -2.51
N ILE A 110 11.77 -4.70 -1.88
CA ILE A 110 11.76 -4.91 -0.43
C ILE A 110 13.05 -5.62 0.02
N ILE A 111 13.48 -6.67 -0.68
CA ILE A 111 14.75 -7.37 -0.36
C ILE A 111 15.93 -6.40 -0.43
N SER A 112 16.03 -5.60 -1.50
CA SER A 112 17.09 -4.62 -1.68
C SER A 112 17.11 -3.56 -0.56
N ILE A 113 15.95 -3.01 -0.23
CA ILE A 113 15.77 -2.03 0.85
C ILE A 113 16.22 -2.62 2.19
N ARG A 114 15.79 -3.85 2.48
CA ARG A 114 16.13 -4.55 3.73
C ARG A 114 17.61 -4.92 3.86
N GLN A 115 18.34 -4.95 2.75
CA GLN A 115 19.79 -5.13 2.72
C GLN A 115 20.55 -3.80 2.89
N GLY A 116 19.84 -2.68 3.06
CA GLY A 116 20.43 -1.34 3.20
C GLY A 116 20.93 -0.75 1.89
N TYR A 117 20.52 -1.29 0.73
CA TYR A 117 20.86 -0.72 -0.58
C TYR A 117 20.00 0.49 -0.94
N GLY A 118 18.98 0.79 -0.13
CA GLY A 118 18.02 1.87 -0.36
C GLY A 118 17.01 1.54 -1.45
N ASP A 119 16.15 2.53 -1.72
CA ASP A 119 15.04 2.42 -2.68
C ASP A 119 15.32 3.12 -4.03
N GLY A 120 16.44 3.83 -4.13
CA GLY A 120 16.85 4.58 -5.33
C GLY A 120 16.11 5.90 -5.54
N TYR A 121 15.28 6.35 -4.57
CA TYR A 121 14.62 7.64 -4.61
C TYR A 121 15.46 8.73 -3.93
N ILE A 122 15.28 9.97 -4.40
CA ILE A 122 15.85 11.16 -3.77
C ILE A 122 14.84 11.66 -2.73
N HIS A 123 15.15 11.41 -1.46
CA HIS A 123 14.31 11.81 -0.33
C HIS A 123 14.41 13.33 -0.09
N PRO A 124 13.28 14.03 0.11
CA PRO A 124 13.27 15.43 0.54
C PRO A 124 13.87 15.60 1.94
N GLU A 125 13.64 14.63 2.83
CA GLU A 125 14.20 14.58 4.18
C GLU A 125 15.63 14.02 4.18
N ALA A 126 16.52 14.66 4.93
CA ALA A 126 17.91 14.23 5.01
C ALA A 126 18.07 12.99 5.89
N ASN A 127 18.89 12.04 5.43
CA ASN A 127 19.29 10.84 6.18
C ASN A 127 18.14 9.91 6.60
N THR A 128 17.14 9.72 5.72
CA THR A 128 15.95 8.89 5.98
C THR A 128 15.93 7.57 5.20
N GLN A 129 17.02 7.21 4.53
CA GLN A 129 17.15 5.95 3.81
C GLN A 129 17.29 4.79 4.81
N CYS A 130 16.57 3.71 4.57
CA CYS A 130 16.58 2.56 5.47
C CYS A 130 17.93 1.84 5.51
N ALA A 131 18.36 1.47 6.71
CA ALA A 131 19.56 0.68 6.96
C ALA A 131 19.22 -0.80 7.18
N ALA A 132 20.16 -1.70 6.89
CA ALA A 132 19.94 -3.15 7.00
C ALA A 132 19.58 -3.64 8.42
N ASN A 133 19.90 -2.84 9.44
CA ASN A 133 19.65 -3.14 10.84
C ASN A 133 18.38 -2.46 11.39
N ASP A 134 17.56 -1.82 10.55
CA ASP A 134 16.30 -1.20 10.96
C ASP A 134 15.22 -2.24 11.28
N THR A 135 14.20 -1.81 12.01
CA THR A 135 12.95 -2.58 12.16
C THR A 135 12.01 -2.24 11.01
N PHE A 136 11.74 -3.20 10.14
CA PHE A 136 10.96 -2.95 8.92
C PHE A 136 9.46 -3.13 9.13
N TRP A 137 8.71 -2.13 8.65
CA TRP A 137 7.26 -2.11 8.54
C TRP A 137 6.88 -1.87 7.09
N VAL A 138 5.70 -2.34 6.67
CA VAL A 138 5.16 -2.01 5.34
C VAL A 138 3.89 -1.19 5.51
N VAL A 139 3.75 -0.14 4.72
CA VAL A 139 2.51 0.63 4.56
C VAL A 139 2.11 0.53 3.10
N SER A 140 0.93 0.02 2.82
CA SER A 140 0.45 -0.27 1.46
C SER A 140 -0.94 0.30 1.26
N HIS A 141 -1.27 0.72 0.04
CA HIS A 141 -2.54 1.38 -0.26
C HIS A 141 -3.20 0.85 -1.55
N SER A 142 -4.53 0.78 -1.60
CA SER A 142 -5.32 0.36 -2.77
C SER A 142 -4.76 -0.94 -3.36
N GLN A 143 -4.46 -0.99 -4.66
CA GLN A 143 -3.87 -2.14 -5.34
C GLN A 143 -2.62 -2.68 -4.60
N GLY A 144 -1.75 -1.79 -4.10
CA GLY A 144 -0.53 -2.11 -3.35
C GLY A 144 -0.75 -3.02 -2.15
N ALA A 145 -1.91 -2.89 -1.49
CA ALA A 145 -2.29 -3.76 -0.38
C ALA A 145 -2.68 -5.17 -0.86
N THR A 146 -3.33 -5.28 -2.01
CA THR A 146 -3.65 -6.55 -2.67
C THR A 146 -2.36 -7.29 -3.06
N GLU A 147 -1.36 -6.59 -3.61
CA GLU A 147 -0.05 -7.19 -3.86
C GLU A 147 0.64 -7.64 -2.57
N MET A 148 0.66 -6.81 -1.52
CA MET A 148 1.29 -7.20 -0.26
C MET A 148 0.60 -8.40 0.39
N MET A 149 -0.73 -8.53 0.25
CA MET A 149 -1.46 -9.71 0.70
C MET A 149 -1.05 -10.95 -0.10
N TYR A 150 -0.93 -10.84 -1.43
CA TYR A 150 -0.47 -11.94 -2.26
C TYR A 150 0.94 -12.41 -1.89
N ILE A 151 1.87 -11.46 -1.74
CA ILE A 151 3.28 -11.73 -1.40
C ILE A 151 3.37 -12.36 0.00
N ALA A 152 2.70 -11.79 1.02
CA ALA A 152 2.72 -12.32 2.39
C ALA A 152 2.05 -13.70 2.50
N GLY A 153 0.95 -13.92 1.79
CA GLY A 153 0.21 -15.17 1.78
C GLY A 153 0.86 -16.30 0.99
N ASN A 154 1.86 -15.99 0.15
CA ASN A 154 2.59 -16.96 -0.66
C ASN A 154 4.09 -17.05 -0.31
N ALA A 155 4.52 -16.50 0.82
CA ALA A 155 5.90 -16.59 1.30
C ALA A 155 6.21 -17.83 2.16
N LEU A 156 5.21 -18.64 2.48
CA LEU A 156 5.37 -19.84 3.32
C LEU A 156 5.25 -21.13 2.50
N PRO A 157 6.11 -22.15 2.76
CA PRO A 157 5.97 -23.45 2.13
C PRO A 157 4.56 -24.03 2.32
N GLY A 158 3.97 -24.52 1.23
CA GLY A 158 2.60 -25.08 1.23
C GLY A 158 1.51 -24.08 0.83
N SER A 159 1.83 -22.79 0.68
CA SER A 159 0.91 -21.83 0.06
C SER A 159 0.64 -22.19 -1.41
N PRO A 160 -0.55 -21.88 -1.96
CA PRO A 160 -0.94 -22.25 -3.33
C PRO A 160 0.04 -21.78 -4.40
N ASN A 161 0.63 -20.59 -4.22
CA ASN A 161 1.57 -19.98 -5.15
C ASN A 161 2.92 -19.70 -4.46
N TYR A 162 3.39 -20.63 -3.60
CA TYR A 162 4.61 -20.46 -2.82
C TYR A 162 5.78 -19.89 -3.64
N ASN A 163 6.30 -18.73 -3.25
CA ASN A 163 7.41 -18.01 -3.89
C ASN A 163 7.27 -17.92 -5.43
N THR A 164 6.05 -17.69 -5.92
CA THR A 164 5.74 -17.67 -7.35
C THR A 164 5.00 -16.40 -7.75
N ALA A 165 5.58 -15.63 -8.67
CA ALA A 165 4.87 -14.63 -9.47
C ALA A 165 4.63 -15.18 -10.88
N TYR A 166 3.86 -14.48 -11.71
CA TYR A 166 3.58 -14.93 -13.08
C TYR A 166 3.96 -13.89 -14.13
N THR A 167 4.55 -14.38 -15.21
CA THR A 167 4.70 -13.63 -16.47
C THR A 167 3.47 -13.90 -17.35
N ALA A 168 3.50 -13.45 -18.61
CA ALA A 168 2.39 -13.68 -19.54
C ALA A 168 2.19 -15.15 -19.91
N SER A 169 3.21 -15.99 -19.72
CA SER A 169 3.22 -17.37 -20.21
C SER A 169 3.60 -18.42 -19.17
N SER A 170 4.20 -18.03 -18.05
CA SER A 170 4.65 -18.99 -17.03
C SER A 170 4.76 -18.37 -15.64
N GLY A 171 4.69 -19.23 -14.62
CA GLY A 171 5.16 -18.90 -13.28
C GLY A 171 6.67 -18.70 -13.26
N VAL A 172 7.15 -17.80 -12.40
CA VAL A 172 8.55 -17.50 -12.15
C VAL A 172 8.81 -17.49 -10.65
N SER A 173 9.97 -18.00 -10.25
CA SER A 173 10.37 -18.03 -8.85
C SER A 173 10.71 -16.62 -8.38
N VAL A 174 10.04 -16.16 -7.33
CA VAL A 174 10.35 -14.91 -6.63
C VAL A 174 10.44 -15.21 -5.14
N ASP A 175 11.49 -14.70 -4.48
CA ASP A 175 11.72 -14.96 -3.06
C ASP A 175 10.83 -14.08 -2.16
N PHE A 176 9.53 -14.35 -2.16
CA PHE A 176 8.59 -13.68 -1.27
C PHE A 176 8.99 -13.87 0.19
N ASN A 177 9.46 -15.06 0.58
CA ASN A 177 9.98 -15.29 1.93
C ASN A 177 11.04 -14.26 2.32
N ALA A 178 12.09 -14.08 1.51
CA ALA A 178 13.12 -13.09 1.80
C ALA A 178 12.58 -11.65 1.85
N ALA A 179 11.53 -11.33 1.09
CA ALA A 179 10.91 -10.01 1.15
C ALA A 179 10.21 -9.76 2.50
N ILE A 180 9.32 -10.66 2.96
CA ILE A 180 8.48 -10.42 4.15
C ILE A 180 8.97 -11.02 5.47
N SER A 181 9.83 -12.04 5.44
CA SER A 181 10.26 -12.71 6.68
C SER A 181 11.00 -11.75 7.60
N GLY A 182 10.47 -11.53 8.81
CA GLY A 182 11.01 -10.57 9.78
C GLY A 182 10.53 -9.13 9.63
N ILE A 183 9.56 -8.85 8.75
CA ILE A 183 8.80 -7.59 8.79
C ILE A 183 7.90 -7.59 10.04
N ALA A 184 7.94 -6.50 10.81
CA ALA A 184 7.21 -6.36 12.07
C ALA A 184 5.69 -6.28 11.88
N GLY A 185 5.25 -5.72 10.76
CA GLY A 185 3.85 -5.68 10.36
C GLY A 185 3.65 -5.04 8.99
N ILE A 186 2.57 -5.45 8.32
CA ILE A 186 2.08 -4.87 7.07
C ILE A 186 0.78 -4.14 7.37
N PHE A 187 0.76 -2.84 7.18
CA PHE A 187 -0.42 -2.00 7.27
C PHE A 187 -1.00 -1.81 5.88
N THR A 188 -2.28 -2.15 5.71
CA THR A 188 -3.00 -1.93 4.45
C THR A 188 -4.03 -0.82 4.64
N LEU A 189 -4.04 0.16 3.74
CA LEU A 189 -4.94 1.31 3.73
C LEU A 189 -5.88 1.18 2.52
N GLY A 190 -7.18 0.97 2.75
CA GLY A 190 -8.20 0.95 1.69
C GLY A 190 -7.80 0.06 0.50
N GLY A 191 -7.49 -1.21 0.76
CA GLY A 191 -7.01 -2.14 -0.25
C GLY A 191 -8.01 -3.23 -0.56
N ALA A 192 -8.26 -3.47 -1.85
CA ALA A 192 -9.18 -4.47 -2.41
C ALA A 192 -8.78 -5.95 -2.15
N ILE A 193 -8.53 -6.34 -0.89
CA ILE A 193 -8.14 -7.70 -0.49
C ILE A 193 -9.28 -8.70 -0.78
N THR A 194 -10.51 -8.26 -0.56
CA THR A 194 -11.74 -8.99 -0.87
C THR A 194 -12.32 -8.64 -2.25
N GLY A 195 -11.62 -7.78 -3.00
CA GLY A 195 -12.17 -7.02 -4.12
C GLY A 195 -13.00 -5.82 -3.65
N THR A 196 -13.25 -4.87 -4.56
CA THR A 196 -14.03 -3.65 -4.30
C THR A 196 -15.28 -3.59 -5.17
N GLU A 197 -16.40 -3.20 -4.56
CA GLU A 197 -17.66 -2.96 -5.26
C GLU A 197 -17.54 -1.81 -6.28
N GLY A 198 -16.54 -0.91 -6.13
CA GLY A 198 -16.24 0.13 -7.10
C GLY A 198 -15.80 -0.46 -8.45
N ALA A 199 -14.91 -1.45 -8.42
CA ALA A 199 -14.49 -2.17 -9.63
C ALA A 199 -15.66 -2.96 -10.22
N ASP A 200 -16.50 -3.59 -9.39
CA ASP A 200 -17.68 -4.31 -9.87
C ASP A 200 -18.67 -3.38 -10.59
N ARG A 201 -18.87 -2.16 -10.09
CA ARG A 201 -19.76 -1.16 -10.71
C ARG A 201 -19.19 -0.58 -11.99
N VAL A 202 -17.88 -0.33 -12.06
CA VAL A 202 -17.24 0.13 -13.30
C VAL A 202 -17.26 -0.96 -14.37
N CYS A 203 -17.07 -2.23 -13.99
CA CYS A 203 -17.00 -3.36 -14.91
C CYS A 203 -18.33 -3.99 -15.29
N ASN A 204 -19.34 -3.94 -14.40
CA ASN A 204 -20.60 -4.65 -14.58
C ASN A 204 -21.86 -3.75 -14.38
N GLY A 205 -21.68 -2.45 -14.13
CA GLY A 205 -22.77 -1.50 -13.92
C GLY A 205 -23.51 -1.08 -15.20
N ASN A 206 -24.70 -0.48 -15.04
CA ASN A 206 -25.50 0.01 -16.15
C ASN A 206 -25.19 1.48 -16.49
N TRP A 207 -25.56 1.94 -17.68
CA TRP A 207 -25.27 3.30 -18.19
C TRP A 207 -25.77 4.46 -17.31
N LEU A 208 -26.71 4.24 -16.38
CA LEU A 208 -27.17 5.26 -15.41
C LEU A 208 -26.16 5.50 -14.27
N ASP A 209 -25.26 4.54 -14.02
CA ASP A 209 -24.14 4.66 -13.08
C ASP A 209 -22.95 5.45 -13.68
N SER A 210 -22.97 5.71 -15.00
CA SER A 210 -21.96 6.49 -15.75
C SER A 210 -21.75 7.91 -15.22
N LEU A 211 -22.80 8.56 -14.71
CA LEU A 211 -22.72 9.94 -14.19
C LEU A 211 -22.00 10.01 -12.82
N ILE A 212 -22.06 8.92 -12.04
CA ILE A 212 -21.32 8.77 -10.79
C ILE A 212 -19.90 8.26 -11.10
N ASN A 213 -19.74 7.34 -12.04
CA ASN A 213 -18.44 6.85 -12.50
C ASN A 213 -17.54 7.97 -13.07
N ALA A 214 -18.10 8.98 -13.75
CA ALA A 214 -17.35 10.14 -14.24
C ALA A 214 -16.86 11.08 -13.14
N ALA A 215 -17.47 11.07 -11.96
CA ALA A 215 -17.13 11.94 -10.84
C ALA A 215 -16.16 11.30 -9.82
N PHE A 216 -16.00 9.97 -9.85
CA PHE A 216 -15.18 9.21 -8.90
C PHE A 216 -14.00 8.48 -9.54
N LEU A 217 -14.12 8.05 -10.80
CA LEU A 217 -13.11 7.18 -11.41
C LEU A 217 -12.75 7.58 -12.85
N GLY A 218 -13.61 8.31 -13.58
CA GLY A 218 -13.31 8.78 -14.94
C GLY A 218 -12.91 7.69 -15.94
N GLN A 219 -13.05 6.42 -15.58
CA GLN A 219 -12.38 5.29 -16.21
C GLN A 219 -13.39 4.23 -16.66
N ASP A 220 -13.15 3.72 -17.86
CA ASP A 220 -13.76 2.51 -18.39
C ASP A 220 -13.18 1.29 -17.65
N CYS A 221 -13.92 0.16 -17.60
CA CYS A 221 -13.37 -1.10 -17.09
C CYS A 221 -12.25 -1.61 -18.01
N ASN A 222 -11.02 -1.29 -17.63
CA ASN A 222 -9.80 -1.79 -18.24
C ASN A 222 -9.26 -3.00 -17.46
N GLN A 223 -8.15 -3.58 -17.92
CA GLN A 223 -7.60 -4.77 -17.26
C GLN A 223 -7.16 -4.49 -15.82
N SER A 224 -6.53 -3.35 -15.54
CA SER A 224 -6.08 -3.00 -14.18
C SER A 224 -7.22 -2.94 -13.17
N VAL A 225 -8.35 -2.32 -13.53
CA VAL A 225 -9.54 -2.24 -12.66
C VAL A 225 -10.22 -3.62 -12.54
N ALA A 226 -10.24 -4.42 -13.60
CA ALA A 226 -10.90 -5.73 -13.58
C ALA A 226 -10.32 -6.69 -12.52
N TRP A 227 -9.03 -6.59 -12.22
CA TRP A 227 -8.35 -7.44 -11.22
C TRP A 227 -8.68 -7.08 -9.76
N LEU A 228 -9.42 -5.99 -9.54
CA LEU A 228 -9.83 -5.52 -8.21
C LEU A 228 -11.30 -5.83 -7.90
N GLN A 229 -12.00 -6.56 -8.78
CA GLN A 229 -13.39 -6.96 -8.59
C GLN A 229 -13.59 -7.98 -7.45
N THR A 230 -14.81 -8.09 -6.92
CA THR A 230 -15.15 -9.01 -5.82
C THR A 230 -15.37 -10.46 -6.27
N PHE A 231 -15.39 -10.73 -7.58
CA PHE A 231 -15.51 -12.10 -8.09
C PHE A 231 -14.37 -12.98 -7.56
N ASP A 232 -14.70 -14.23 -7.24
CA ASP A 232 -13.74 -15.16 -6.65
C ASP A 232 -12.50 -15.39 -7.54
N SER A 233 -12.63 -15.22 -8.85
CA SER A 233 -11.54 -15.30 -9.82
C SER A 233 -10.53 -14.15 -9.76
N TYR A 234 -10.84 -13.09 -9.02
CA TYR A 234 -10.02 -11.86 -8.93
C TYR A 234 -9.62 -11.52 -7.49
N ALA A 235 -10.42 -11.90 -6.49
CA ALA A 235 -10.13 -11.63 -5.09
C ALA A 235 -8.89 -12.39 -4.60
N VAL A 236 -7.86 -11.67 -4.15
CA VAL A 236 -6.56 -12.23 -3.73
C VAL A 236 -6.67 -13.26 -2.62
N LYS A 237 -7.65 -13.13 -1.72
CA LYS A 237 -7.90 -14.09 -0.63
C LYS A 237 -8.03 -15.54 -1.10
N ASN A 238 -8.45 -15.76 -2.35
CA ASN A 238 -8.65 -17.10 -2.92
C ASN A 238 -7.36 -17.72 -3.49
N TYR A 239 -6.25 -16.98 -3.48
CA TYR A 239 -4.98 -17.36 -4.10
C TYR A 239 -3.79 -17.35 -3.11
N ILE A 240 -4.07 -17.32 -1.82
CA ILE A 240 -3.07 -17.26 -0.75
C ILE A 240 -3.21 -18.46 0.20
N GLY A 241 -2.14 -18.75 0.95
CA GLY A 241 -2.18 -19.73 2.02
C GLY A 241 -3.00 -19.23 3.22
N SER A 242 -3.39 -20.15 4.10
CA SER A 242 -4.13 -19.83 5.33
C SER A 242 -3.28 -19.09 6.38
N ASN A 243 -1.96 -19.16 6.24
CA ASN A 243 -1.00 -18.50 7.12
C ASN A 243 -0.25 -17.42 6.33
N LEU A 244 -0.08 -16.25 6.94
CA LEU A 244 0.68 -15.14 6.38
C LEU A 244 2.10 -15.13 6.97
N ALA A 245 3.10 -14.84 6.15
CA ALA A 245 4.51 -14.79 6.58
C ALA A 245 4.87 -13.58 7.46
N ALA A 246 3.98 -12.59 7.54
CA ALA A 246 4.08 -11.44 8.44
C ALA A 246 2.68 -11.03 8.93
N PRO A 247 2.56 -10.38 10.11
CA PRO A 247 1.28 -9.85 10.57
C PRO A 247 0.73 -8.80 9.59
N VAL A 248 -0.56 -8.92 9.23
CA VAL A 248 -1.23 -7.94 8.35
C VAL A 248 -2.36 -7.26 9.12
N TYR A 249 -2.30 -5.93 9.17
CA TYR A 249 -3.27 -5.06 9.80
C TYR A 249 -4.06 -4.33 8.72
N VAL A 250 -5.32 -4.72 8.54
CA VAL A 250 -6.21 -4.04 7.59
C VAL A 250 -6.85 -2.83 8.26
N MET A 251 -6.44 -1.64 7.83
CA MET A 251 -6.99 -0.38 8.29
C MET A 251 -7.98 0.12 7.25
N GLY A 252 -9.25 0.03 7.63
CA GLY A 252 -10.32 0.04 6.67
C GLY A 252 -10.98 1.37 6.34
N GLY A 253 -11.52 1.39 5.12
CA GLY A 253 -12.56 2.29 4.64
C GLY A 253 -13.87 2.19 5.43
N TYR A 254 -14.72 3.18 5.21
CA TYR A 254 -15.91 3.44 6.03
C TYR A 254 -17.01 2.40 5.81
N LYS A 255 -17.50 1.79 6.88
CA LYS A 255 -18.83 1.17 6.91
C LYS A 255 -19.87 2.23 6.51
N GLY A 256 -20.50 2.10 5.34
CA GLY A 256 -21.45 3.08 4.80
C GLY A 256 -22.35 3.75 5.84
N PHE A 257 -22.31 5.08 5.89
CA PHE A 257 -23.24 5.89 6.68
C PHE A 257 -24.65 5.80 6.06
N PRO A 258 -25.72 5.56 6.84
CA PRO A 258 -27.07 5.60 6.30
C PRO A 258 -27.52 7.07 6.18
N GLY A 259 -27.74 7.52 4.94
CA GLY A 259 -28.33 8.83 4.66
C GLY A 259 -27.73 9.51 3.44
N PHE A 260 -28.36 10.57 2.95
CA PHE A 260 -27.93 11.37 1.79
C PHE A 260 -26.54 12.02 1.95
N GLU A 261 -25.88 11.85 3.10
CA GLU A 261 -24.47 12.18 3.37
C GLU A 261 -23.52 11.02 3.02
N GLY A 262 -24.01 9.86 2.55
CA GLY A 262 -23.22 8.81 1.90
C GLY A 262 -22.61 9.21 0.56
N ALA A 263 -22.78 10.47 0.16
CA ALA A 263 -22.03 11.11 -0.92
C ALA A 263 -20.80 11.88 -0.41
N SER A 264 -20.59 12.05 0.91
CA SER A 264 -19.37 12.66 1.44
C SER A 264 -18.25 11.65 1.71
N SER A 265 -18.55 10.34 1.67
CA SER A 265 -17.52 9.31 1.44
C SER A 265 -16.92 9.35 0.02
N ALA A 266 -17.45 10.24 -0.85
CA ALA A 266 -16.85 10.60 -2.13
C ALA A 266 -15.74 11.65 -2.04
N LEU A 267 -15.68 12.39 -0.93
CA LEU A 267 -14.74 13.50 -0.79
C LEU A 267 -13.40 13.04 -0.20
N ILE A 268 -13.32 11.79 0.26
CA ILE A 268 -12.08 11.06 0.49
C ILE A 268 -12.19 9.81 -0.38
N GLU A 269 -11.59 9.81 -1.56
CA GLU A 269 -11.46 8.62 -2.40
C GLU A 269 -10.66 7.55 -1.62
N GLY A 270 -11.37 6.69 -0.90
CA GLY A 270 -10.82 5.61 -0.09
C GLY A 270 -11.73 4.41 -0.23
N GLU A 271 -11.17 3.32 -0.77
CA GLU A 271 -11.87 2.08 -1.08
C GLU A 271 -12.59 1.49 0.14
N ASP A 272 -13.77 0.92 -0.13
CA ASP A 272 -14.69 0.33 0.83
C ASP A 272 -14.19 -1.05 1.25
N ASP A 273 -13.23 -1.11 2.16
CA ASP A 273 -12.86 -2.36 2.85
C ASP A 273 -12.60 -2.04 4.33
N GLY A 274 -13.56 -2.38 5.19
CA GLY A 274 -13.54 -2.14 6.63
C GLY A 274 -12.39 -2.83 7.38
N TYR A 275 -12.20 -2.44 8.64
CA TYR A 275 -11.15 -2.94 9.53
C TYR A 275 -11.27 -4.47 9.71
N ILE A 276 -10.41 -5.26 9.04
CA ILE A 276 -10.30 -6.70 9.24
C ILE A 276 -8.93 -7.01 9.84
N ASN A 277 -8.90 -7.25 11.14
CA ASN A 277 -7.73 -7.85 11.76
C ASN A 277 -7.61 -9.31 11.27
N LEU A 278 -6.77 -9.57 10.26
CA LEU A 278 -6.31 -10.92 9.91
C LEU A 278 -5.09 -11.27 10.78
N ALA A 279 -5.22 -11.15 12.09
CA ALA A 279 -4.27 -11.74 13.01
C ALA A 279 -4.45 -13.27 13.01
N SER A 280 -3.32 -13.95 12.83
CA SER A 280 -3.10 -15.40 12.97
C SER A 280 -4.08 -16.11 13.91
N GLN A 281 -4.60 -17.26 13.46
CA GLN A 281 -4.93 -18.38 14.34
C GLN A 281 -3.79 -19.38 14.33
#